data_AF-A0A844EHA5-F1
#
_entry.id   AF-A0A844EHA5-F1
#
_cell.length_a   1.000
_cell.length_b   1.000
_cell.length_c   1.000
_cell.angle_alpha   90.00
_cell.angle_beta   90.00
_cell.angle_gamma   90.00
#
_symmetry.space_group_name_H-M   'P 1'
#
loop_
_entity.id
_entity.type
_entity.pdbx_description
1 polymer ?
#
loop_
_entity_poly.entity_id
_entity_poly.type
_entity_poly.pdbx_seq_one_letter_code
_entity_poly.pdbx_strand_id
1 'polypeptide(L)'
;QLVEIYWHQTDPTDAMGQFQDRGDNYRPVIFVKDEEQRKIAEASKQALADSEQFDAPIVTSIEDAKPFYPAEEEHQDFYKKNPLRYQMEEMGGREKFIKKNWQHQ
;
A
#
# COMPACT_ATOMS: atom_id res chain seq x y z
N GLN A 1 7.36 11.90 2.62
CA GLN A 1 6.23 12.16 1.70
C GLN A 1 5.66 10.92 1.00
N LEU A 2 6.29 10.32 -0.04
CA LEU A 2 5.62 9.21 -0.78
C LEU A 2 5.41 7.94 0.06
N VAL A 3 6.40 7.58 0.88
CA VAL A 3 6.29 6.44 1.81
C VAL A 3 5.19 6.65 2.85
N GLU A 4 4.99 7.87 3.34
CA GLU A 4 3.88 8.21 4.24
C GLU A 4 2.54 7.98 3.55
N ILE A 5 2.37 8.47 2.32
CA ILE A 5 1.13 8.27 1.55
C ILE A 5 0.85 6.77 1.34
N TYR A 6 1.88 5.96 1.08
CA TYR A 6 1.74 4.51 0.91
C TYR A 6 1.14 3.83 2.16
N TRP A 7 1.59 4.21 3.37
CA TRP A 7 1.08 3.64 4.62
C TRP A 7 -0.39 3.95 4.88
N HIS A 8 -0.87 5.10 4.41
CA HIS A 8 -2.28 5.47 4.53
C HIS A 8 -3.18 4.69 3.56
N GLN A 9 -2.62 4.23 2.45
CA GLN A 9 -3.38 3.58 1.39
C GLN A 9 -3.40 2.06 1.52
N THR A 10 -2.39 1.44 2.12
CA THR A 10 -2.26 -0.03 2.19
C THR A 10 -2.39 -0.51 3.62
N ASP A 11 -2.96 -1.69 3.83
CA ASP A 11 -2.80 -2.46 5.07
C ASP A 11 -1.40 -3.09 5.06
N PRO A 12 -0.48 -2.59 5.91
CA PRO A 12 0.90 -3.03 5.89
C PRO A 12 1.13 -4.24 6.83
N THR A 13 0.05 -4.77 7.43
CA THR A 13 0.07 -5.90 8.38
C THR A 13 -0.41 -7.22 7.76
N ASP A 14 -1.01 -7.16 6.57
CA ASP A 14 -1.51 -8.32 5.84
C ASP A 14 -0.55 -8.75 4.73
N ALA A 15 0.11 -9.90 4.91
CA ALA A 15 1.05 -10.44 3.92
C ALA A 15 0.35 -11.13 2.73
N MET A 16 -0.95 -11.42 2.83
CA MET A 16 -1.67 -12.32 1.93
C MET A 16 -2.63 -11.58 0.97
N GLY A 17 -2.62 -10.24 0.99
CA GLY A 17 -3.37 -9.43 0.04
C GLY A 17 -3.68 -8.03 0.55
N GLN A 18 -4.74 -7.45 0.00
CA GLN A 18 -5.17 -6.10 0.34
C GLN A 18 -6.70 -6.02 0.38
N PHE A 19 -7.26 -5.85 1.59
CA PHE A 19 -8.70 -5.78 1.84
C PHE A 19 -9.47 -7.03 1.30
N GLN A 20 -10.26 -6.85 0.24
CA GLN A 20 -11.01 -7.92 -0.41
C GLN A 20 -10.19 -8.68 -1.45
N ASP A 21 -9.07 -8.11 -1.90
CA ASP A 21 -8.19 -8.72 -2.90
C ASP A 21 -7.16 -9.61 -2.22
N ARG A 22 -6.95 -10.82 -2.76
CA ARG A 22 -6.15 -11.87 -2.12
C ARG A 22 -5.17 -12.52 -3.09
N GLY A 23 -4.04 -12.95 -2.54
CA GLY A 23 -2.96 -13.60 -3.29
C GLY A 23 -1.76 -12.69 -3.54
N ASP A 24 -0.67 -13.27 -4.04
CA ASP A 24 0.65 -12.64 -4.13
C ASP A 24 0.67 -11.35 -4.96
N ASN A 25 -0.25 -11.19 -5.91
CA ASN A 25 -0.36 -9.98 -6.72
C ASN A 25 -0.82 -8.74 -5.91
N TYR A 26 -1.34 -8.95 -4.72
CA TYR A 26 -1.90 -7.90 -3.85
C TYR A 26 -1.11 -7.71 -2.55
N ARG A 27 0.02 -8.43 -2.39
CA ARG A 27 0.87 -8.30 -1.20
C ARG A 27 1.47 -6.89 -1.12
N PRO A 28 1.66 -6.34 0.09
CA PRO A 28 2.30 -5.03 0.25
C PRO A 28 3.81 -5.11 -0.03
N VAL A 29 4.30 -4.20 -0.88
CA VAL A 29 5.72 -4.10 -1.27
C VAL A 29 6.09 -2.68 -1.70
N ILE A 30 7.31 -2.28 -1.35
CA ILE A 30 7.97 -1.07 -1.85
C ILE A 30 9.17 -1.50 -2.69
N PHE A 31 9.16 -1.16 -3.98
CA PHE A 31 10.31 -1.36 -4.86
C PHE A 31 11.22 -0.13 -4.86
N VAL A 32 12.51 -0.33 -4.61
CA VAL A 32 13.51 0.74 -4.52
C VAL A 32 14.51 0.62 -5.67
N LYS A 33 14.93 1.76 -6.24
CA LYS A 33 15.86 1.79 -7.38
C LYS A 33 17.33 1.95 -6.95
N ASP A 34 17.56 2.42 -5.74
CA ASP A 34 18.88 2.74 -5.21
C ASP A 34 18.90 2.67 -3.67
N GLU A 35 20.09 2.81 -3.11
CA GLU A 35 20.35 2.73 -1.68
C GLU A 35 19.74 3.89 -0.88
N GLU A 36 19.56 5.06 -1.50
CA GLU A 36 18.92 6.21 -0.85
C GLU A 36 17.44 5.92 -0.60
N GLN A 37 16.74 5.42 -1.62
CA GLN A 37 15.35 5.00 -1.49
C GLN A 37 15.18 3.84 -0.50
N ARG A 38 16.11 2.88 -0.48
CA ARG A 38 16.12 1.79 0.50
C ARG A 38 16.15 2.33 1.92
N LYS A 39 17.11 3.20 2.24
CA LYS A 39 17.23 3.81 3.57
C LYS A 39 15.98 4.58 3.98
N ILE A 40 15.39 5.35 3.07
CA ILE A 40 14.16 6.10 3.33
C ILE A 40 12.99 5.15 3.63
N ALA A 41 12.82 4.11 2.82
CA ALA A 41 11.74 3.13 2.99
C ALA A 41 11.89 2.34 4.31
N GLU A 42 13.11 1.89 4.63
CA GLU A 42 13.41 1.15 5.86
C GLU A 42 13.23 2.03 7.10
N ALA A 43 13.74 3.25 7.08
CA ALA A 43 13.56 4.20 8.18
C ALA A 43 12.07 4.54 8.40
N SER A 44 11.32 4.74 7.32
CA SER A 44 9.87 5.02 7.41
C SER A 44 9.08 3.81 7.91
N LYS A 45 9.44 2.60 7.46
CA LYS A 45 8.84 1.34 7.95
C LYS A 45 9.10 1.15 9.44
N GLN A 46 10.34 1.41 9.90
CA GLN A 46 10.70 1.31 11.30
C GLN A 46 9.94 2.35 12.14
N ALA A 47 9.90 3.61 11.69
CA ALA A 47 9.14 4.65 12.38
C ALA A 47 7.65 4.32 12.51
N LEU A 48 7.06 3.64 11.51
CA LEU A 48 5.67 3.17 11.59
C LEU A 48 5.50 1.99 12.56
N ALA A 49 6.47 1.07 12.62
CA ALA A 49 6.45 -0.01 13.60
C ALA A 49 6.57 0.53 15.04
N ASP A 50 7.40 1.56 15.23
CA ASP A 50 7.65 2.19 16.54
C ASP A 50 6.52 3.12 16.98
N SER A 51 5.64 3.55 16.07
CA SER A 51 4.54 4.46 16.42
C SER A 51 3.37 3.78 17.12
N GLU A 52 3.38 2.45 17.22
CA GLU A 52 2.30 1.62 17.77
C GLU A 52 0.94 1.87 17.08
N GLN A 53 0.96 2.39 15.84
CA GLN A 53 -0.24 2.62 15.04
C GLN A 53 -0.99 1.32 14.70
N PHE A 54 -0.28 0.20 14.69
CA PHE A 54 -0.79 -1.12 14.38
C PHE A 54 -0.41 -2.12 15.48
N ASP A 55 -1.38 -2.93 15.92
CA ASP A 55 -1.16 -4.00 16.89
C ASP A 55 -0.36 -5.19 16.31
N ALA A 56 -0.27 -5.27 14.97
CA ALA A 56 0.39 -6.34 14.25
C ALA A 56 1.68 -5.84 13.57
N PRO A 57 2.67 -6.74 13.35
CA PRO A 57 3.92 -6.37 12.72
C PRO A 57 3.73 -5.77 11.30
N ILE A 58 4.61 -4.83 10.95
CA ILE A 58 4.66 -4.26 9.60
C ILE A 58 5.38 -5.23 8.65
N VAL A 59 4.62 -5.92 7.80
CA VAL A 59 5.11 -7.01 6.93
C VAL A 59 5.47 -6.57 5.50
N THR A 60 5.23 -5.31 5.14
CA THR A 60 5.58 -4.76 3.81
C THR A 60 7.04 -5.04 3.46
N SER A 61 7.30 -5.69 2.31
CA SER A 61 8.67 -5.96 1.87
C SER A 61 9.30 -4.76 1.16
N ILE A 62 10.63 -4.65 1.23
CA ILE A 62 11.41 -3.61 0.55
C ILE A 62 12.40 -4.33 -0.38
N GLU A 63 12.11 -4.29 -1.68
CA GLU A 63 12.78 -5.10 -2.70
C GLU A 63 13.42 -4.21 -3.77
N ASP A 64 14.48 -4.69 -4.42
CA ASP A 64 15.05 -3.97 -5.55
C ASP A 64 14.05 -3.95 -6.72
N ALA A 65 13.95 -2.80 -7.38
CA ALA A 65 13.12 -2.65 -8.56
C ALA A 65 13.57 -3.60 -9.67
N LYS A 66 12.61 -4.33 -10.23
CA LYS A 66 12.76 -5.21 -11.39
C LYS A 66 12.17 -4.54 -12.62
N PRO A 67 12.32 -5.09 -13.84
CA PRO A 67 11.64 -4.58 -15.01
C PRO A 67 10.14 -4.37 -14.74
N PHE A 68 9.66 -3.16 -15.02
CA PHE A 68 8.25 -2.80 -14.89
C PHE A 68 7.55 -3.03 -16.22
N TYR A 69 6.52 -3.87 -16.22
CA TYR A 69 5.70 -4.16 -17.39
C TYR A 69 4.40 -3.37 -17.25
N PRO A 70 4.15 -2.34 -18.09
CA PRO A 70 2.90 -1.61 -18.04
C PRO A 70 1.71 -2.55 -18.25
N ALA A 71 0.69 -2.41 -17.40
CA ALA A 71 -0.59 -3.07 -17.61
C ALA A 71 -1.31 -2.51 -18.86
N GLU A 72 -2.28 -3.26 -19.35
CA GLU A 72 -3.12 -2.92 -20.50
C GLU A 72 -3.80 -1.54 -20.34
N GLU A 73 -4.11 -0.90 -21.46
CA GLU A 73 -4.66 0.47 -21.49
C GLU A 73 -5.98 0.61 -20.72
N GLU A 74 -6.79 -0.44 -20.64
CA GLU A 74 -8.03 -0.44 -19.86
C GLU A 74 -7.81 -0.32 -18.35
N HIS A 75 -6.62 -0.70 -17.85
CA HIS A 75 -6.25 -0.58 -16.44
C HIS A 75 -5.65 0.79 -16.09
N GLN A 76 -5.13 1.53 -17.07
CA GLN A 76 -4.58 2.86 -16.87
C GLN A 76 -5.69 3.86 -16.53
N ASP A 77 -5.49 4.70 -15.51
CA ASP A 77 -6.48 5.68 -15.05
C ASP A 77 -7.87 5.07 -14.72
N PHE A 78 -7.91 3.80 -14.29
CA PHE A 78 -9.16 3.07 -14.07
C PHE A 78 -10.15 3.82 -13.17
N TYR A 79 -9.68 4.46 -12.09
CA TYR A 79 -10.52 5.23 -11.16
C TYR A 79 -11.24 6.42 -11.82
N LYS A 80 -10.66 7.00 -12.88
CA LYS A 80 -11.30 8.07 -13.68
C LYS A 80 -12.27 7.50 -14.71
N LYS A 81 -11.88 6.40 -15.37
CA LYS A 81 -12.65 5.76 -16.44
C LYS A 81 -13.90 5.06 -15.89
N ASN A 82 -13.84 4.50 -14.67
CA ASN A 82 -14.90 3.71 -14.05
C ASN A 82 -15.15 4.12 -12.57
N PRO A 83 -15.61 5.35 -12.30
CA PRO A 83 -15.70 5.89 -10.94
C PRO A 83 -16.66 5.12 -10.03
N LEU A 84 -17.78 4.60 -10.55
CA LEU A 84 -18.72 3.78 -9.76
C LEU A 84 -18.08 2.47 -9.30
N ARG A 85 -17.38 1.78 -10.20
CA ARG A 85 -16.69 0.53 -9.84
C ARG A 85 -15.57 0.79 -8.85
N TYR A 86 -14.78 1.85 -9.04
CA TYR A 86 -13.77 2.27 -8.08
C TYR A 86 -14.36 2.53 -6.69
N GLN A 87 -15.49 3.25 -6.59
CA GLN A 87 -16.16 3.48 -5.30
C GLN A 87 -16.60 2.17 -4.62
N MET A 88 -17.07 1.18 -5.40
CA MET A 88 -17.42 -0.13 -4.86
C MET A 88 -16.20 -0.86 -4.28
N GLU A 89 -15.04 -0.78 -4.94
CA GLU A 89 -13.78 -1.35 -4.45
C GLU A 89 -13.34 -0.68 -3.13
N GLU A 90 -13.41 0.65 -3.05
CA GLU A 90 -13.04 1.42 -1.85
C GLU A 90 -13.91 1.06 -0.63
N MET A 91 -15.21 0.88 -0.84
CA MET A 91 -16.14 0.41 0.20
C MET A 91 -15.89 -1.04 0.63
N GLY A 92 -15.17 -1.82 -0.19
CA GLY A 92 -14.80 -3.21 0.04
C GLY A 92 -13.80 -3.44 1.20
N GLY A 93 -13.21 -2.37 1.74
CA GLY A 93 -12.44 -2.44 2.98
C GLY A 93 -11.48 -1.28 3.19
N ARG A 94 -11.01 -0.64 2.12
CA ARG A 94 -10.04 0.46 2.21
C ARG A 94 -10.58 1.65 2.98
N GLU A 95 -11.83 2.04 2.73
CA GLU A 95 -12.45 3.15 3.44
C GLU A 95 -12.52 2.88 4.96
N LYS A 96 -12.87 1.64 5.34
CA LYS A 96 -12.93 1.23 6.75
C LYS A 96 -11.56 1.22 7.39
N PHE A 97 -10.54 0.74 6.67
CA PHE A 97 -9.15 0.75 7.11
C PHE A 97 -8.67 2.17 7.38
N ILE A 98 -8.89 3.09 6.43
CA ILE A 98 -8.50 4.49 6.58
C ILE A 98 -9.18 5.10 7.80
N LYS A 99 -10.49 4.87 7.94
CA LYS A 99 -11.26 5.37 9.07
C LYS A 99 -10.75 4.85 10.42
N LYS A 100 -10.39 3.57 10.48
CA LYS A 100 -9.93 2.94 11.73
C LYS A 100 -8.54 3.46 12.15
N ASN A 101 -7.60 3.54 11.21
CA ASN A 101 -6.19 3.74 11.54
C ASN A 101 -5.72 5.20 11.40
N TRP A 102 -6.42 6.04 10.63
CA TRP A 102 -5.89 7.36 10.25
C TRP A 102 -6.85 8.54 10.52
N GLN A 103 -7.97 8.32 11.21
CA GLN A 103 -9.00 9.34 11.48
C GLN A 103 -8.57 10.53 12.35
N HIS A 104 -7.35 10.55 12.87
CA HIS A 104 -6.88 11.56 13.84
C HIS A 104 -5.85 12.55 13.27
N GLN A 105 -5.78 12.69 11.93
CA GLN A 105 -4.93 13.68 11.25
C GLN A 105 -5.74 14.79 10.61
#